data_AF-A0A1G7XJQ0-F1
#
_entry.id   AF-A0A1G7XJQ0-F1
#
_cell.length_a   1.000
_cell.length_b   1.000
_cell.length_c   1.000
_cell.angle_alpha   90.00
_cell.angle_beta   90.00
_cell.angle_gamma   90.00
#
_symmetry.space_group_name_H-M   'P 1'
#
loop_
_entity.id
_entity.type
_entity.pdbx_description
1 polymer ?
#
loop_
_entity_poly.entity_id
_entity_poly.type
_entity_poly.pdbx_seq_one_letter_code
_entity_poly.pdbx_strand_id
1 'polypeptide(L)'
;MVARRTQPRPVLRLAVATTALFSAFALVPVQSAQAIGNNRDVSRSCGVNHVASGRYSNTSAWAQTTRVSGNCSGTLGAGLRASDGYTWPRVNGNRDSAYTQRTDSAGFGSGMHWGCLDCNVTYS
;
A
#
# COMPACT_ATOMS: atom_id res chain seq x y z
N MET A 1 64.49 48.43 0.85
CA MET A 1 65.38 47.63 1.73
C MET A 1 64.48 46.90 2.74
N VAL A 2 64.50 45.60 3.01
CA VAL A 2 65.26 44.41 2.61
C VAL A 2 64.33 43.21 2.89
N ALA A 3 64.39 42.18 2.05
CA ALA A 3 63.58 40.95 2.16
C ALA A 3 63.96 40.06 3.36
N ARG A 4 63.04 39.22 3.82
CA ARG A 4 63.39 37.98 4.54
C ARG A 4 62.53 36.80 4.08
N ARG A 5 63.15 35.89 3.33
CA ARG A 5 62.67 34.53 3.08
C ARG A 5 63.03 33.65 4.27
N THR A 6 62.11 32.78 4.68
CA THR A 6 62.41 31.55 5.41
C THR A 6 61.48 30.44 4.92
N GLN A 7 62.06 29.48 4.19
CA GLN A 7 61.56 28.12 3.91
C GLN A 7 61.99 27.18 5.08
N PRO A 8 61.75 25.84 5.10
CA PRO A 8 60.66 24.96 4.58
C PRO A 8 60.17 23.84 5.57
N ARG A 9 59.03 23.19 5.21
CA ARG A 9 58.64 21.74 5.41
C ARG A 9 58.39 21.18 6.84
N PRO A 10 57.92 19.91 7.01
CA PRO A 10 56.75 19.21 6.45
C PRO A 10 55.92 18.47 7.55
N VAL A 11 54.63 18.16 7.37
CA VAL A 11 54.00 17.06 8.15
C VAL A 11 52.96 16.30 7.34
N LEU A 12 53.28 15.02 7.14
CA LEU A 12 52.49 13.92 6.60
C LEU A 12 51.42 13.50 7.62
N ARG A 13 50.13 13.43 7.25
CA ARG A 13 49.14 12.54 7.91
C ARG A 13 48.12 12.00 6.92
N LEU A 14 48.16 10.68 6.75
CA LEU A 14 47.14 9.81 6.15
C LEU A 14 45.77 10.02 6.80
N ALA A 15 44.69 9.89 6.02
CA ALA A 15 43.50 9.15 6.46
C ALA A 15 42.64 8.73 5.25
N VAL A 16 42.40 7.44 5.17
CA VAL A 16 41.50 6.71 4.26
C VAL A 16 40.05 6.94 4.69
N ALA A 17 39.13 7.17 3.74
CA ALA A 17 37.70 6.90 3.90
C ALA A 17 37.02 6.84 2.51
N THR A 18 36.98 5.67 1.89
CA THR A 18 35.75 4.86 1.72
C THR A 18 34.64 5.56 0.92
N THR A 19 34.60 5.22 -0.37
CA THR A 19 33.39 4.92 -1.16
C THR A 19 32.05 5.29 -0.51
N ALA A 20 31.55 6.49 -0.77
CA ALA A 20 30.11 6.74 -0.73
C ALA A 20 29.59 6.64 -2.16
N LEU A 21 29.32 5.40 -2.61
CA LEU A 21 28.35 5.17 -3.67
C LEU A 21 27.03 5.75 -3.14
N PHE A 22 26.73 6.99 -3.50
CA PHE A 22 25.38 7.51 -3.38
C PHE A 22 24.54 6.76 -4.40
N SER A 23 23.95 5.65 -3.94
CA SER A 23 22.86 4.98 -4.60
C SER A 23 21.78 6.02 -4.85
N ALA A 24 21.69 6.49 -6.09
CA ALA A 24 20.56 7.25 -6.60
C ALA A 24 19.34 6.30 -6.58
N PHE A 25 18.73 6.13 -5.41
CA PHE A 25 17.40 5.57 -5.33
C PHE A 25 16.50 6.57 -6.04
N ALA A 26 16.14 6.23 -7.28
CA ALA A 26 15.06 6.89 -7.99
C ALA A 26 13.85 6.89 -7.04
N LEU A 27 13.56 8.05 -6.47
CA LEU A 27 12.32 8.32 -5.75
C LEU A 27 11.22 8.31 -6.81
N VAL A 28 10.79 7.11 -7.19
CA VAL A 28 9.56 6.95 -7.96
C VAL A 28 8.47 7.55 -7.08
N PRO A 29 7.71 8.55 -7.55
CA PRO A 29 6.63 9.10 -6.76
C PRO A 29 5.65 7.96 -6.47
N VAL A 30 5.53 7.60 -5.19
CA VAL A 30 4.42 6.77 -4.71
C VAL A 30 3.16 7.57 -5.03
N GLN A 31 2.47 7.17 -6.09
CA GLN A 31 1.18 7.74 -6.44
C GLN A 31 0.26 7.53 -5.24
N SER A 32 -0.25 8.64 -4.69
CA SER A 32 -1.17 8.63 -3.56
C SER A 32 -2.36 7.74 -3.92
N ALA A 33 -2.51 6.60 -3.27
CA ALA A 33 -3.67 5.75 -3.48
C ALA A 33 -4.91 6.52 -3.01
N GLN A 34 -5.78 6.91 -3.93
CA GLN A 34 -7.01 7.63 -3.61
C GLN A 34 -8.03 6.61 -3.14
N ALA A 35 -8.57 6.73 -1.92
CA ALA A 35 -9.57 5.79 -1.43
C ALA A 35 -10.81 5.85 -2.35
N ILE A 36 -11.23 4.70 -2.88
CA ILE A 36 -12.42 4.60 -3.75
C ILE A 36 -13.67 4.34 -2.91
N GLY A 37 -13.51 4.17 -1.60
CA GLY A 37 -14.59 3.70 -0.78
C GLY A 37 -14.25 3.72 0.70
N ASN A 38 -14.74 2.68 1.38
CA ASN A 38 -14.66 2.54 2.82
C ASN A 38 -13.22 2.32 3.22
N ASN A 39 -12.72 3.12 4.17
CA ASN A 39 -11.52 2.88 4.95
C ASN A 39 -11.92 2.97 6.43
N ARG A 40 -12.55 1.91 6.94
CA ARG A 40 -13.17 1.92 8.28
C ARG A 40 -13.32 0.52 8.84
N ASP A 41 -13.49 0.45 10.15
CA ASP A 41 -13.94 -0.75 10.82
C ASP A 41 -15.46 -0.90 10.68
N VAL A 42 -15.89 -2.10 10.31
CA VAL A 42 -17.29 -2.48 10.17
C VAL A 42 -17.59 -3.61 11.13
N SER A 43 -18.44 -3.32 12.12
CA SER A 43 -18.93 -4.31 13.07
C SER A 43 -20.08 -5.10 12.46
N ARG A 44 -20.05 -6.43 12.65
CA ARG A 44 -21.04 -7.41 12.20
C ARG A 44 -21.32 -8.41 13.31
N SER A 45 -22.37 -9.21 13.15
CA SER A 45 -22.74 -10.27 14.10
C SER A 45 -21.61 -11.27 14.39
N CYS A 46 -20.68 -11.48 13.45
CA CYS A 46 -19.57 -12.43 13.60
C CYS A 46 -18.22 -11.80 13.95
N GLY A 47 -18.15 -10.48 14.12
CA GLY A 47 -16.91 -9.78 14.42
C GLY A 47 -16.79 -8.41 13.77
N VAL A 48 -15.60 -7.85 13.91
CA VAL A 48 -15.24 -6.56 13.30
C VAL A 48 -14.21 -6.81 12.21
N ASN A 49 -14.47 -6.25 11.03
CA ASN A 49 -13.52 -6.24 9.92
C ASN A 49 -13.14 -4.81 9.55
N HIS A 50 -11.85 -4.58 9.33
CA HIS A 50 -11.38 -3.36 8.67
C HIS A 50 -11.54 -3.54 7.17
N VAL A 51 -12.27 -2.63 6.53
CA VAL A 51 -12.48 -2.63 5.08
C VAL A 51 -11.82 -1.39 4.48
N ALA A 52 -11.04 -1.59 3.43
CA ALA A 52 -10.25 -0.56 2.78
C ALA A 52 -10.25 -0.77 1.26
N SER A 53 -10.57 0.25 0.46
CA SER A 53 -10.40 0.20 -1.00
C SER A 53 -9.84 1.50 -1.56
N GLY A 54 -9.01 1.38 -2.59
CA GLY A 54 -8.24 2.50 -3.14
C GLY A 54 -7.88 2.31 -4.61
N ARG A 55 -7.67 3.42 -5.31
CA ARG A 55 -7.28 3.52 -6.71
C ARG A 55 -5.83 3.95 -6.75
N TYR A 56 -4.99 3.23 -7.48
CA TYR A 56 -3.66 3.71 -7.86
C TYR A 56 -3.76 4.63 -9.08
N SER A 57 -4.73 4.36 -9.97
CA SER A 57 -5.01 5.18 -11.16
C SER A 57 -6.47 4.99 -11.59
N ASN A 58 -6.92 5.68 -12.65
CA ASN A 58 -8.27 5.48 -13.20
C ASN A 58 -8.54 4.04 -13.65
N THR A 59 -7.48 3.31 -14.01
CA THR A 59 -7.55 1.94 -14.54
C THR A 59 -6.90 0.93 -13.61
N SER A 60 -6.51 1.29 -12.38
CA SER A 60 -5.98 0.33 -11.40
C SER A 60 -6.48 0.60 -9.99
N ALA A 61 -6.98 -0.44 -9.34
CA ALA A 61 -7.59 -0.36 -8.02
C ALA A 61 -7.32 -1.60 -7.17
N TRP A 62 -7.51 -1.44 -5.87
CA TRP A 62 -7.37 -2.47 -4.87
C TRP A 62 -8.51 -2.43 -3.86
N ALA A 63 -8.78 -3.58 -3.27
CA ALA A 63 -9.69 -3.73 -2.14
C ALA A 63 -9.10 -4.74 -1.15
N GLN A 64 -9.22 -4.43 0.12
CA GLN A 64 -8.73 -5.23 1.23
C GLN A 64 -9.80 -5.34 2.32
N THR A 65 -9.89 -6.53 2.89
CA THR A 65 -10.69 -6.80 4.08
C THR A 65 -9.80 -7.52 5.09
N THR A 66 -9.68 -6.98 6.29
CA THR A 66 -8.83 -7.52 7.36
C THR A 66 -9.67 -7.77 8.61
N ARG A 67 -9.41 -8.86 9.32
CA ARG A 67 -10.06 -9.15 10.60
C ARG A 67 -9.48 -8.26 11.70
N VAL A 68 -10.36 -7.61 12.46
CA VAL A 68 -9.97 -6.84 13.65
C VAL A 68 -10.28 -7.66 14.90
N SER A 69 -11.51 -8.19 15.00
CA SER A 69 -11.94 -9.02 16.13
C SER A 69 -13.10 -9.95 15.73
N GLY A 70 -13.45 -10.89 16.62
CA GLY A 70 -14.56 -11.82 16.44
C GLY A 70 -14.16 -13.24 16.04
N ASN A 71 -15.12 -14.15 16.16
CA ASN A 71 -14.92 -15.60 16.11
C ASN A 71 -15.26 -16.23 14.76
N CYS A 72 -15.33 -15.42 13.73
CA CYS A 72 -15.44 -15.95 12.39
C CYS A 72 -14.38 -17.04 12.12
N SER A 73 -14.88 -18.21 11.71
CA SER A 73 -14.09 -19.36 11.27
C SER A 73 -13.87 -19.40 9.75
N GLY A 74 -14.65 -18.64 8.98
CA GLY A 74 -14.62 -18.60 7.52
C GLY A 74 -13.50 -17.74 6.94
N THR A 75 -13.33 -17.81 5.62
CA THR A 75 -12.42 -16.94 4.88
C THR A 75 -13.02 -15.56 4.65
N LEU A 76 -12.17 -14.54 4.69
CA LEU A 76 -12.55 -13.19 4.29
C LEU A 76 -12.62 -13.08 2.76
N GLY A 77 -13.37 -12.10 2.27
CA GLY A 77 -13.44 -11.80 0.84
C GLY A 77 -13.23 -10.32 0.52
N ALA A 78 -12.56 -10.09 -0.61
CA ALA A 78 -12.41 -8.76 -1.19
C ALA A 78 -12.70 -8.81 -2.69
N GLY A 79 -13.18 -7.71 -3.24
CA GLY A 79 -13.60 -7.60 -4.62
C GLY A 79 -13.64 -6.15 -5.05
N LEU A 80 -13.79 -5.96 -6.34
CA LEU A 80 -13.91 -4.65 -6.96
C LEU A 80 -15.15 -4.65 -7.83
N ARG A 81 -15.79 -3.50 -7.94
CA ARG A 81 -16.89 -3.22 -8.86
C ARG A 81 -16.47 -2.10 -9.79
N ALA A 82 -16.73 -2.25 -11.08
CA ALA A 82 -16.47 -1.27 -12.11
C ALA A 82 -17.43 -0.07 -11.97
N SER A 83 -17.08 1.06 -12.59
CA SER A 83 -17.96 2.25 -12.59
C SER A 83 -19.28 2.02 -13.35
N ASP A 84 -19.28 1.14 -14.35
CA ASP A 84 -20.47 0.75 -15.12
C ASP A 84 -21.37 -0.28 -14.40
N GLY A 85 -20.97 -0.69 -13.20
CA GLY A 85 -21.70 -1.64 -12.38
C GLY A 85 -21.24 -3.09 -12.51
N TYR A 86 -20.33 -3.43 -13.43
CA TYR A 86 -19.79 -4.78 -13.55
C TYR A 86 -19.07 -5.20 -12.26
N THR A 87 -19.38 -6.40 -11.77
CA THR A 87 -18.83 -6.92 -10.51
C THR A 87 -17.86 -8.03 -10.83
N TRP A 88 -16.58 -7.79 -10.59
CA TRP A 88 -15.58 -8.83 -10.74
C TRP A 88 -15.76 -9.93 -9.68
N PRO A 89 -15.36 -11.18 -10.00
CA PRO A 89 -15.39 -12.27 -9.03
C PRO A 89 -14.66 -11.91 -7.73
N ARG A 90 -15.30 -12.27 -6.61
CA ARG A 90 -14.72 -12.16 -5.26
C ARG A 90 -13.43 -12.98 -5.17
N VAL A 91 -12.40 -12.38 -4.58
CA VAL A 91 -11.20 -13.10 -4.16
C VAL A 91 -11.36 -13.50 -2.70
N ASN A 92 -11.23 -14.80 -2.43
CA ASN A 92 -11.21 -15.33 -1.08
C ASN A 92 -9.76 -15.28 -0.57
N GLY A 93 -9.57 -14.72 0.61
CA GLY A 93 -8.30 -14.74 1.31
C GLY A 93 -8.25 -15.88 2.33
N ASN A 94 -7.64 -15.58 3.48
CA ASN A 94 -7.66 -16.44 4.65
C ASN A 94 -8.61 -15.85 5.72
N ARG A 95 -8.57 -16.38 6.94
CA ARG A 95 -9.42 -15.91 8.06
C ARG A 95 -9.08 -14.49 8.56
N ASP A 96 -7.88 -14.02 8.26
CA ASP A 96 -7.30 -12.79 8.81
C ASP A 96 -7.27 -11.66 7.77
N SER A 97 -7.10 -11.97 6.49
CA SER A 97 -7.07 -10.98 5.42
C SER A 97 -7.51 -11.56 4.07
N ALA A 98 -8.16 -10.73 3.27
CA ALA A 98 -8.37 -10.90 1.85
C ALA A 98 -7.99 -9.62 1.11
N TYR A 99 -7.27 -9.78 0.00
CA TYR A 99 -6.81 -8.67 -0.83
C TYR A 99 -7.04 -9.00 -2.29
N THR A 100 -7.45 -7.99 -3.05
CA THR A 100 -7.47 -8.06 -4.51
C THR A 100 -7.01 -6.74 -5.08
N GLN A 101 -6.34 -6.84 -6.23
CA GLN A 101 -5.98 -5.72 -7.06
C GLN A 101 -6.30 -6.08 -8.50
N ARG A 102 -6.78 -5.10 -9.26
CA ARG A 102 -7.00 -5.26 -10.69
C ARG A 102 -6.58 -4.02 -11.45
N THR A 103 -6.27 -4.26 -12.71
CA THR A 103 -6.10 -3.22 -13.72
C THR A 103 -7.07 -3.53 -14.85
N ASP A 104 -7.91 -2.57 -15.21
CA ASP A 104 -8.97 -2.74 -16.21
C ASP A 104 -9.27 -1.39 -16.90
N SER A 105 -9.52 -1.43 -18.21
CA SER A 105 -9.82 -0.24 -19.01
C SER A 105 -11.23 0.32 -18.76
N ALA A 106 -12.16 -0.49 -18.24
CA ALA A 106 -13.50 -0.05 -17.84
C ALA A 106 -13.46 0.92 -16.64
N GLY A 107 -12.35 0.93 -15.90
CA GLY A 107 -12.19 1.71 -14.69
C GLY A 107 -12.97 1.14 -13.52
N PHE A 108 -12.64 1.62 -12.32
CA PHE A 108 -13.20 1.11 -11.09
C PHE A 108 -14.31 2.02 -10.59
N GLY A 109 -15.25 1.48 -9.83
CA GLY A 109 -16.40 2.17 -9.24
C GLY A 109 -16.27 2.17 -7.73
N SER A 110 -16.21 0.98 -7.12
CA SER A 110 -16.02 0.82 -5.68
C SER A 110 -15.42 -0.53 -5.26
N GLY A 111 -15.01 -0.63 -3.99
CA GLY A 111 -14.60 -1.88 -3.37
C GLY A 111 -15.79 -2.68 -2.83
N MET A 112 -15.67 -4.00 -2.86
CA MET A 112 -16.63 -4.92 -2.26
C MET A 112 -15.93 -5.76 -1.20
N HIS A 113 -16.54 -5.80 -0.02
CA HIS A 113 -15.93 -6.38 1.16
C HIS A 113 -16.86 -7.40 1.77
N TRP A 114 -16.41 -8.63 1.78
CA TRP A 114 -17.06 -9.69 2.52
C TRP A 114 -16.23 -9.86 3.78
N GLY A 115 -16.91 -9.78 4.92
CA GLY A 115 -16.32 -10.36 6.11
C GLY A 115 -16.22 -11.87 5.91
N CYS A 116 -16.62 -12.59 6.92
CA CYS A 116 -16.62 -14.03 6.84
C CYS A 116 -17.74 -14.51 5.93
N LEU A 117 -17.55 -15.61 5.22
CA LEU A 117 -18.52 -16.11 4.24
C LEU A 117 -19.94 -16.26 4.80
N ASP A 118 -20.08 -16.49 6.10
CA ASP A 118 -21.35 -16.60 6.81
C ASP A 118 -21.93 -15.24 7.27
N CYS A 119 -21.26 -14.13 6.94
CA CYS A 119 -21.60 -12.79 7.36
C CYS A 119 -21.77 -11.89 6.14
N ASN A 120 -22.87 -11.13 6.13
CA ASN A 120 -23.33 -10.27 5.03
C ASN A 120 -22.22 -9.52 4.27
N VAL A 121 -22.49 -9.17 3.00
CA VAL A 121 -21.61 -8.33 2.17
C VAL A 121 -21.65 -6.87 2.65
N THR A 122 -20.54 -6.12 2.56
CA THR A 122 -20.54 -4.65 2.63
C THR A 122 -19.99 -4.08 1.34
N TYR A 123 -20.78 -3.19 0.73
CA TYR A 123 -20.36 -2.38 -0.41
C TYR A 123 -19.71 -1.09 0.10
N SER A 124 -18.72 -0.61 -0.64
CA SER A 124 -18.20 0.75 -0.50
C SER A 124 -18.65 1.64 -1.65
#